data_AF-A0A2S2QB79-F1
#
_entry.id   AF-A0A2S2QB79-F1
#
_cell.length_a   1.000
_cell.length_b   1.000
_cell.length_c   1.000
_cell.angle_alpha   90.00
_cell.angle_beta   90.00
_cell.angle_gamma   90.00
#
_symmetry.space_group_name_H-M   'P 1'
#
loop_
_entity.id
_entity.type
_entity.pdbx_description
1 polymer ?
#
loop_
_entity_poly.entity_id
_entity_poly.type
_entity_poly.pdbx_seq_one_letter_code
_entity_poly.pdbx_strand_id
1 'polypeptide(L)'
;MYTNIGLVTVRVLRTVIAMDSDPVKIAFARNNACIYGVEDRIIFLVGDFFENAHSLQKADGIVTSPPANMTKDKMQNLTDLASRVAPKVLLRLMKDQEVADVSPYILL
;
A
#
# COMPACT_ATOMS: atom_id res chain seq x y z
N MET A 1 8.00 -17.84 -6.38
CA MET A 1 7.02 -17.17 -7.26
C MET A 1 6.74 -15.81 -6.63
N TYR A 2 7.47 -14.78 -7.06
CA TYR A 2 7.45 -13.47 -6.40
C TYR A 2 6.20 -12.70 -6.83
N THR A 3 5.20 -12.60 -5.95
CA THR A 3 4.02 -11.77 -6.20
C THR A 3 4.30 -10.33 -5.80
N ASN A 4 4.51 -9.50 -6.81
CA ASN A 4 4.52 -8.06 -6.74
C ASN A 4 3.11 -7.54 -6.40
N ILE A 5 2.81 -7.35 -5.11
CA ILE A 5 1.50 -6.86 -4.64
C ILE A 5 1.53 -5.33 -4.67
N GLY A 6 0.60 -4.71 -5.40
CA GLY A 6 0.44 -3.26 -5.56
C GLY A 6 -0.30 -2.62 -4.39
N LEU A 7 0.04 -3.02 -3.16
CA LEU A 7 -0.65 -2.60 -1.95
C LEU A 7 -0.34 -1.12 -1.66
N VAL A 8 -1.39 -0.31 -1.48
CA VAL A 8 -1.25 0.99 -0.85
C VAL A 8 -1.48 0.79 0.65
N THR A 9 -0.39 0.88 1.41
CA THR A 9 -0.38 0.76 2.87
C THR A 9 -0.39 2.16 3.46
N VAL A 10 -1.46 2.51 4.15
CA VAL A 10 -1.59 3.79 4.84
C VAL A 10 -1.38 3.57 6.34
N ARG A 11 -0.38 4.22 6.94
CA ARG A 11 -0.06 4.06 8.37
C ARG A 11 -0.65 5.21 9.17
N VAL A 12 -1.46 4.87 10.18
CA VAL A 12 -1.98 5.81 11.19
C VAL A 12 -1.61 5.28 12.57
N LEU A 13 -0.55 5.82 13.18
CA LEU A 13 0.02 5.59 14.52
C LEU A 13 0.26 4.12 14.96
N ARG A 14 -0.73 3.22 14.86
CA ARG A 14 -0.68 1.76 15.14
C ARG A 14 -1.51 0.88 14.19
N THR A 15 -2.30 1.46 13.29
CA THR A 15 -3.21 0.74 12.38
C THR A 15 -2.79 0.96 10.93
N VAL A 16 -2.90 -0.09 10.13
CA VAL A 16 -2.63 -0.07 8.69
C VAL A 16 -3.95 -0.12 7.93
N ILE A 17 -4.10 0.69 6.89
CA ILE A 17 -5.15 0.49 5.89
C ILE A 17 -4.50 -0.13 4.66
N ALA A 18 -4.90 -1.34 4.33
CA ALA A 18 -4.48 -2.12 3.17
C ALA A 18 -5.54 -1.97 2.07
N MET A 19 -5.20 -1.28 0.99
CA MET A 19 -6.11 -1.03 -0.14
C MET A 19 -5.54 -1.54 -1.47
N ASP A 20 -6.37 -2.24 -2.23
CA ASP A 20 -6.11 -2.63 -3.63
C ASP A 20 -7.46 -2.73 -4.37
N SER A 21 -7.47 -2.38 -5.64
CA SER A 21 -8.64 -2.52 -6.52
C SER A 21 -9.01 -3.99 -6.78
N ASP A 22 -8.04 -4.90 -6.65
CA ASP A 22 -8.23 -6.33 -6.86
C ASP A 22 -8.65 -7.02 -5.55
N PRO A 23 -9.90 -7.51 -5.44
CA PRO A 23 -10.38 -8.19 -4.24
C PRO A 23 -9.58 -9.47 -3.91
N VAL A 24 -8.98 -10.11 -4.92
CA VAL A 24 -8.16 -11.31 -4.71
C VAL A 24 -6.87 -10.96 -3.97
N LYS A 25 -6.24 -9.84 -4.30
CA LYS A 25 -5.04 -9.37 -3.58
C LYS A 25 -5.34 -8.99 -2.14
N ILE A 26 -6.48 -8.37 -1.88
CA ILE A 26 -6.94 -8.10 -0.52
C ILE A 26 -7.17 -9.39 0.27
N ALA A 27 -7.78 -10.40 -0.35
CA ALA A 27 -7.96 -11.71 0.29
C ALA A 27 -6.61 -12.36 0.65
N PHE A 28 -5.62 -12.28 -0.24
CA PHE A 28 -4.26 -12.76 0.04
C PHE A 28 -3.58 -11.97 1.17
N ALA A 29 -3.65 -10.64 1.16
CA ALA A 29 -3.08 -9.81 2.22
C ALA A 29 -3.71 -10.13 3.59
N ARG A 30 -5.03 -10.36 3.63
CA ARG A 30 -5.73 -10.78 4.86
C ARG A 30 -5.26 -12.16 5.34
N ASN A 31 -5.17 -13.12 4.44
CA ASN A 31 -4.66 -14.46 4.75
C ASN A 31 -3.23 -14.40 5.31
N ASN A 32 -2.35 -13.61 4.68
CA ASN A 32 -0.99 -13.41 5.17
C ASN A 32 -1.00 -12.78 6.57
N ALA A 33 -1.77 -11.70 6.77
CA ALA A 33 -1.87 -11.04 8.07
C ALA A 33 -2.39 -11.96 9.18
N CYS A 34 -3.31 -12.87 8.86
CA CYS A 34 -3.78 -13.91 9.76
C CYS A 34 -2.66 -14.89 10.14
N ILE A 35 -1.91 -15.40 9.14
CA ILE A 35 -0.75 -16.29 9.36
C ILE A 35 0.30 -15.63 10.26
N TYR A 36 0.54 -14.33 10.08
CA TYR A 36 1.51 -13.57 10.88
C TYR A 36 0.95 -13.02 12.20
N GLY A 37 -0.33 -13.26 12.52
CA GLY A 37 -0.95 -12.85 13.78
C GLY A 37 -1.08 -11.33 13.98
N VAL A 38 -1.29 -10.59 12.88
CA VAL A 38 -1.34 -9.11 12.86
C VAL A 38 -2.59 -8.57 12.16
N GLU A 39 -3.52 -9.44 11.76
CA GLU A 39 -4.77 -9.09 11.08
C GLU A 39 -5.59 -8.04 11.84
N ASP A 40 -5.58 -8.09 13.18
CA ASP A 40 -6.27 -7.16 14.08
C ASP A 40 -5.83 -5.70 13.94
N ARG A 41 -4.65 -5.47 13.34
CA ARG A 41 -4.06 -4.14 13.15
C ARG A 41 -4.26 -3.59 11.74
N ILE A 42 -4.97 -4.33 10.88
CA ILE A 42 -5.11 -4.01 9.46
C ILE A 42 -6.58 -3.88 9.06
N ILE A 43 -6.92 -2.74 8.49
CA ILE A 43 -8.21 -2.50 7.84
C ILE A 43 -8.04 -2.80 6.36
N PHE A 44 -8.77 -3.79 5.87
CA PHE A 44 -8.73 -4.21 4.47
C PHE A 44 -9.85 -3.54 3.68
N LEU A 45 -9.50 -2.82 2.61
CA LEU A 45 -10.45 -2.13 1.73
C LEU A 45 -10.22 -2.56 0.28
N VAL A 46 -11.28 -2.97 -0.41
CA VAL A 46 -11.25 -3.15 -1.87
C VAL A 46 -11.67 -1.83 -2.51
N GLY A 47 -10.81 -1.24 -3.35
CA GLY A 47 -11.11 0.04 -3.99
C GLY A 47 -9.91 0.65 -4.71
N ASP A 48 -10.17 1.63 -5.57
CA ASP A 48 -9.13 2.39 -6.26
C ASP A 48 -8.69 3.58 -5.39
N PHE A 49 -7.39 3.68 -5.15
CA PHE A 49 -6.79 4.82 -4.45
C PHE A 49 -7.06 6.15 -5.17
N PHE A 50 -7.04 6.17 -6.50
CA PHE A 50 -7.27 7.41 -7.27
C PHE A 50 -8.70 7.94 -7.09
N GLU A 51 -9.68 7.05 -6.94
CA GLU A 51 -11.07 7.42 -6.69
C GLU A 51 -11.30 7.77 -5.22
N ASN A 52 -10.67 7.02 -4.31
CA ASN A 52 -10.94 7.11 -2.87
C ASN A 52 -10.09 8.14 -2.15
N ALA A 53 -8.98 8.63 -2.73
CA ALA A 53 -8.03 9.54 -2.08
C ALA A 53 -8.68 10.79 -1.47
N HIS A 54 -9.76 11.29 -2.06
CA HIS A 54 -10.50 12.46 -1.56
C HIS A 54 -11.27 12.20 -0.26
N SER A 55 -11.65 10.95 -0.01
CA SER A 55 -12.44 10.52 1.15
C SER A 55 -11.59 9.86 2.24
N LEU A 56 -10.29 9.67 1.99
CA LEU A 56 -9.37 9.08 2.96
C LEU A 56 -9.03 10.08 4.07
N GLN A 57 -9.02 9.59 5.30
CA GLN A 57 -8.53 10.34 6.45
C GLN A 57 -7.02 10.60 6.31
N LYS A 58 -6.54 11.69 6.93
CA LYS A 58 -5.10 11.97 6.99
C LYS A 58 -4.34 10.83 7.66
N ALA A 59 -3.17 10.52 7.13
CA ALA A 59 -2.30 9.49 7.62
C ALA A 59 -0.88 9.98 7.84
N ASP A 60 -0.10 9.23 8.60
CA ASP A 60 1.29 9.57 8.89
C ASP A 60 2.21 9.24 7.73
N GLY A 61 1.85 8.21 6.96
CA GLY A 61 2.59 7.82 5.78
C GLY A 61 1.81 6.92 4.83
N ILE A 62 2.20 6.95 3.56
CA ILE A 62 1.74 6.04 2.52
C ILE A 62 2.93 5.24 2.01
N VAL A 63 2.78 3.92 1.89
CA VAL A 63 3.69 3.05 1.15
C VAL A 63 2.94 2.48 -0.03
N THR A 64 3.50 2.58 -1.24
CA THR A 64 2.88 1.97 -2.43
C THR A 64 3.91 1.44 -3.40
N SER A 65 3.55 0.34 -4.05
CA SER A 65 4.26 -0.33 -5.14
C SER A 65 3.47 -0.14 -6.43
N PRO A 66 3.60 1.01 -7.11
CA PRO A 66 2.85 1.26 -8.33
C PRO A 66 3.16 0.21 -9.40
N PRO A 67 2.17 -0.17 -10.24
CA PRO A 67 2.37 -1.09 -11.35
C PRO A 67 3.57 -0.69 -12.23
N ALA A 68 4.40 -1.67 -12.61
CA ALA A 68 5.61 -1.43 -13.39
C ALA A 68 5.34 -0.78 -14.76
N ASN A 69 4.11 -0.91 -15.28
CA ASN A 69 3.66 -0.33 -16.54
C ASN A 69 2.90 1.00 -16.38
N MET A 70 2.92 1.62 -15.19
CA MET A 70 2.27 2.91 -14.95
C MET A 70 2.99 4.04 -15.71
N THR A 71 2.22 4.91 -16.36
CA THR A 71 2.77 6.06 -17.10
C THR A 71 3.34 7.12 -16.15
N LYS A 72 4.27 7.95 -16.64
CA LYS A 72 4.84 9.06 -15.85
C LYS A 72 3.75 10.01 -15.33
N ASP A 73 2.74 10.33 -16.14
CA ASP A 73 1.65 11.22 -15.74
C ASP A 73 0.82 10.62 -14.61
N LYS A 74 0.53 9.31 -14.67
CA LYS A 74 -0.17 8.62 -13.59
C LYS A 74 0.67 8.54 -12.31
N MET A 75 1.98 8.33 -12.44
CA MET A 75 2.92 8.37 -11.31
C MET A 75 2.96 9.76 -10.64
N GLN A 76 2.93 10.83 -11.43
CA GLN A 76 2.86 12.19 -10.90
C GLN A 76 1.54 12.42 -10.16
N ASN A 77 0.41 12.07 -10.78
CA ASN A 77 -0.91 12.17 -10.15
C ASN A 77 -0.99 11.36 -8.85
N LEU A 78 -0.41 10.16 -8.81
CA LEU A 78 -0.32 9.33 -7.61
C LEU A 78 0.44 10.06 -6.49
N THR A 79 1.57 10.66 -6.82
CA THR A 79 2.41 11.40 -5.86
C THR A 79 1.66 12.62 -5.32
N ASP A 80 0.99 13.36 -6.21
CA ASP A 80 0.21 14.55 -5.85
C ASP A 80 -0.97 14.20 -4.93
N LEU A 81 -1.70 13.12 -5.23
CA LEU A 81 -2.79 12.64 -4.39
C LEU A 81 -2.29 12.10 -3.05
N ALA A 82 -1.22 11.30 -3.06
CA ALA A 82 -0.65 10.74 -1.84
C ALA A 82 -0.15 11.83 -0.87
N SER A 83 0.44 12.91 -1.39
CA SER A 83 0.88 14.04 -0.57
C SER A 83 -0.25 14.78 0.16
N ARG A 84 -1.50 14.70 -0.35
CA ARG A 84 -2.67 15.28 0.32
C ARG A 84 -3.13 14.45 1.51
N VAL A 85 -2.94 13.14 1.42
CA VAL A 85 -3.35 12.17 2.44
C VAL A 85 -2.30 12.02 3.53
N ALA A 86 -1.01 12.02 3.18
CA ALA A 86 0.08 11.87 4.14
C ALA A 86 1.30 12.74 3.81
N PRO A 87 1.99 13.29 4.82
CA PRO A 87 3.18 14.11 4.61
C PRO A 87 4.41 13.29 4.18
N LYS A 88 4.37 11.96 4.34
CA LYS A 88 5.45 11.03 3.94
C LYS A 88 4.91 9.99 2.97
N VAL A 89 5.47 9.94 1.77
CA VAL A 89 5.10 8.95 0.74
C VAL A 89 6.35 8.15 0.38
N LEU A 90 6.30 6.85 0.61
CA LEU A 90 7.33 5.90 0.25
C LEU A 90 6.88 5.12 -0.99
N LEU A 91 7.45 5.46 -2.14
CA LEU A 91 7.24 4.74 -3.39
C LEU A 91 8.30 3.64 -3.50
N ARG A 92 7.91 2.37 -3.52
CA ARG A 92 8.83 1.27 -3.81
C ARG A 92 8.80 1.00 -5.31
N LEU A 93 9.82 1.48 -6.03
CA LEU A 93 10.05 1.06 -7.42
C LEU A 93 10.58 -0.37 -7.40
N MET A 94 9.84 -1.29 -8.01
CA MET A 94 10.30 -2.67 -8.12
C MET A 94 11.32 -2.77 -9.23
N LYS A 95 12.60 -2.84 -8.84
CA LYS A 95 13.63 -3.58 -9.58
C LYS A 95 14.75 -4.02 -8.63
N ASP A 96 14.86 -5.34 -8.48
CA ASP A 96 16.10 -6.08 -8.24
C ASP A 96 17.04 -5.64 -7.10
N GLN A 97 16.58 -5.45 -5.86
CA GLN A 97 17.51 -5.43 -4.71
C GLN A 97 16.93 -6.19 -3.51
N GLU A 98 17.78 -7.03 -2.91
CA GLU A 98 17.51 -7.91 -1.79
C GLU A 98 16.78 -7.20 -0.65
N VAL A 99 15.69 -7.81 -0.21
CA VAL A 99 14.80 -7.30 0.83
C VAL A 99 15.42 -7.60 2.20
N ALA A 100 16.46 -6.86 2.58
CA ALA A 100 17.14 -7.05 3.87
C ALA A 100 16.78 -6.00 4.93
N ASP A 101 16.19 -4.85 4.58
CA ASP A 101 16.10 -3.71 5.51
C ASP A 101 14.72 -3.03 5.64
N VAL A 102 13.66 -3.67 5.14
CA VAL A 102 12.29 -3.18 5.36
C VAL A 102 11.70 -3.89 6.57
N SER A 103 11.32 -3.12 7.58
CA SER A 103 10.64 -3.61 8.79
C SER A 103 9.59 -4.67 8.42
N PRO A 104 9.56 -5.84 9.09
CA PRO A 104 8.72 -6.98 8.70
C PRO A 104 7.22 -6.66 8.64
N TYR A 105 6.80 -5.53 9.20
CA TYR A 105 5.43 -5.02 9.13
C TYR A 105 5.02 -4.41 7.78
N ILE A 106 5.95 -4.27 6.82
CA ILE A 106 5.68 -3.65 5.50
C ILE A 106 5.48 -4.72 4.40
N LEU A 107 5.70 -6.00 4.70
CA LEU A 107 5.73 -7.10 3.71
C LEU A 107 4.59 -8.13 3.85
N LEU A 108 3.46 -7.76 4.44
CA LEU A 108 2.27 -8.62 4.52
C LEU A 108 1.50 -8.65 3.19
#